data_AF-A0A6G6GP17-F1
#
_entry.id   AF-A0A6G6GP17-F1
#
_cell.length_a   1.000
_cell.length_b   1.000
_cell.length_c   1.000
_cell.angle_alpha   90.00
_cell.angle_beta   90.00
_cell.angle_gamma   90.00
#
_symmetry.space_group_name_H-M   'P 1'
#
loop_
_entity.id
_entity.type
_entity.pdbx_description
1 polymer ?
#
loop_
_entity_poly.entity_id
_entity_poly.type
_entity_poly.pdbx_seq_one_letter_code
_entity_poly.pdbx_strand_id
1 'polypeptide(L)'
;MKLKITFQVILCITVMCTQLTFGQIGIGTTTPEGILDIESNTEGFVFPRVALSSVLVAAPVVNPAGGTLAVGTTVYNTELTTNGANDVSPGIYSWDGTKWITQHLREDYKRYTQTNVCQRTTIRESTSNPNPNDVDVVAGLDNEVFRPKYSGRYRIEVGVNFSAGEIADFTSQDEISLATSEGSFFFEMSGPGVSIDPTSTSFDYQQGWIYTHSYSTFNSIESPDLEDNTVPHFATVVYYKYLLAGNDYTFSLTNNINTGENYFVNGGDSGTGQGHIGHDQPCSIEFTYLGL
;
A
#
# COMPACT_ATOMS: atom_id res chain seq x y z
N MET A 1 -51.80 -14.60 72.66
CA MET A 1 -51.84 -15.03 71.24
C MET A 1 -51.42 -13.92 70.27
N LYS A 2 -51.91 -12.67 70.41
CA LYS A 2 -51.60 -11.55 69.49
C LYS A 2 -50.11 -11.20 69.36
N LEU A 3 -49.33 -11.21 70.45
CA LEU A 3 -47.90 -10.83 70.43
C LEU A 3 -46.99 -11.81 69.65
N LYS A 4 -47.34 -13.11 69.62
CA LYS A 4 -46.57 -14.13 68.86
C LYS A 4 -46.74 -13.95 67.36
N ILE A 5 -47.96 -13.61 66.92
CA ILE A 5 -48.29 -13.38 65.51
C ILE A 5 -47.55 -12.13 65.00
N THR A 6 -47.52 -11.04 65.77
CA THR A 6 -46.79 -9.82 65.36
C THR A 6 -45.29 -10.05 65.21
N PHE A 7 -44.68 -10.85 66.10
CA PHE A 7 -43.25 -11.18 66.03
C PHE A 7 -42.92 -12.07 64.82
N GLN A 8 -43.78 -13.05 64.51
CA GLN A 8 -43.62 -13.91 63.33
C GLN A 8 -43.76 -13.14 62.02
N VAL A 9 -44.68 -12.16 61.97
CA VAL A 9 -44.86 -11.28 60.79
C VAL A 9 -43.64 -10.37 60.59
N ILE A 10 -43.12 -9.76 61.65
CA ILE A 10 -41.92 -8.90 61.56
C ILE A 10 -40.70 -9.73 61.12
N LEU A 11 -40.52 -10.95 61.66
CA LEU A 11 -39.44 -11.84 61.27
C LEU A 11 -39.53 -12.24 59.78
N CYS A 12 -40.73 -12.58 59.29
CA CYS A 12 -40.94 -12.89 57.87
C CYS A 12 -40.63 -11.70 56.96
N ILE A 13 -41.03 -10.48 57.33
CA ILE A 13 -40.73 -9.26 56.56
C ILE A 13 -39.23 -8.98 56.53
N THR A 14 -38.53 -9.19 57.65
CA THR A 14 -37.09 -8.96 57.74
C THR A 14 -36.28 -9.98 56.91
N VAL A 15 -36.74 -11.24 56.85
CA VAL A 15 -36.13 -12.30 56.01
C VAL A 15 -36.39 -12.08 54.52
N MET A 16 -37.51 -11.47 54.14
CA MET A 16 -37.79 -11.13 52.73
C MET A 16 -37.06 -9.86 52.25
N CYS A 17 -36.62 -8.98 53.16
CA CYS A 17 -35.89 -7.75 52.81
C CYS A 17 -34.36 -7.92 52.66
N THR A 18 -33.77 -9.08 52.98
CA THR A 18 -32.30 -9.28 52.95
C THR A 18 -31.78 -9.96 51.69
N GLN A 19 -32.54 -9.98 50.59
CA GLN A 19 -32.02 -10.50 49.32
C GLN A 19 -31.09 -9.47 48.65
N LEU A 20 -29.81 -9.51 49.00
CA LEU A 20 -28.74 -8.92 48.20
C LEU A 20 -28.56 -9.78 46.95
N THR A 21 -29.29 -9.48 45.88
CA THR A 21 -29.06 -10.08 44.57
C THR A 21 -27.85 -9.38 43.92
N PHE A 22 -26.69 -10.04 43.94
CA PHE A 22 -25.57 -9.64 43.09
C PHE A 22 -25.90 -10.08 41.66
N GLY A 23 -26.44 -9.18 40.85
CA GLY A 23 -26.66 -9.42 39.43
C GLY A 23 -25.34 -9.38 38.68
N GLN A 24 -24.57 -10.48 38.71
CA GLN A 24 -23.67 -10.77 37.59
C GLN A 24 -24.59 -11.06 36.40
N ILE A 25 -24.49 -10.27 35.33
CA ILE A 25 -25.38 -10.42 34.17
C ILE A 25 -24.70 -11.41 33.22
N GLY A 26 -24.82 -12.70 33.52
CA GLY A 26 -24.66 -13.74 32.50
C GLY A 26 -25.89 -13.74 31.61
N ILE A 27 -25.73 -13.40 30.33
CA ILE A 27 -26.80 -13.53 29.33
C ILE A 27 -26.53 -14.84 28.59
N GLY A 28 -27.23 -15.91 28.98
CA GLY A 28 -27.10 -17.22 28.36
C GLY A 28 -26.19 -18.20 29.10
N THR A 29 -25.51 -17.79 30.18
CA THR A 29 -24.65 -18.67 31.00
C THR A 29 -24.93 -18.54 32.49
N THR A 30 -24.72 -19.62 33.26
CA THR A 30 -24.86 -19.66 34.73
C THR A 30 -23.54 -19.46 35.48
N THR A 31 -22.41 -19.40 34.76
CA THR A 31 -21.06 -19.24 35.33
C THR A 31 -20.31 -18.15 34.56
N PRO A 32 -20.70 -16.88 34.74
CA PRO A 32 -20.14 -15.81 33.94
C PRO A 32 -18.66 -15.57 34.26
N GLU A 33 -17.81 -15.53 33.23
CA GLU A 33 -16.37 -15.24 33.32
C GLU A 33 -16.06 -13.74 33.49
N GLY A 34 -17.10 -12.90 33.56
CA GLY A 34 -17.01 -11.45 33.74
C GLY A 34 -18.32 -10.84 34.25
N ILE A 35 -18.36 -9.51 34.42
CA ILE A 35 -19.61 -8.80 34.83
C ILE A 35 -20.70 -8.92 33.75
N LEU A 36 -20.29 -9.02 32.48
CA LEU A 36 -21.10 -9.39 31.33
C LEU A 36 -20.44 -10.60 30.67
N ASP A 37 -21.16 -11.71 30.59
CA ASP A 37 -20.76 -12.91 29.85
C ASP A 37 -21.91 -13.35 28.95
N ILE A 38 -21.63 -13.54 27.66
CA ILE A 38 -22.62 -13.90 26.64
C ILE A 38 -22.17 -15.20 25.98
N GLU A 39 -22.85 -16.29 26.32
CA GLU A 39 -22.61 -17.60 25.73
C GLU A 39 -23.70 -17.91 24.69
N SER A 40 -23.33 -18.02 23.42
CA SER A 40 -24.21 -18.50 22.36
C SER A 40 -23.44 -19.23 21.28
N ASN A 41 -24.06 -20.27 20.72
CA ASN A 41 -23.55 -21.03 19.59
C ASN A 41 -24.11 -20.53 18.24
N THR A 42 -25.13 -19.66 18.25
CA THR A 42 -25.93 -19.29 17.07
C THR A 42 -26.19 -17.79 16.93
N GLU A 43 -26.04 -17.01 17.99
CA GLU A 43 -26.28 -15.58 18.02
C GLU A 43 -25.00 -14.80 18.32
N GLY A 44 -24.95 -13.53 17.90
CA GLY A 44 -23.83 -12.63 18.15
C GLY A 44 -24.26 -11.37 18.90
N PHE A 45 -23.28 -10.59 19.34
CA PHE A 45 -23.47 -9.28 19.96
C PHE A 45 -23.30 -8.16 18.93
N VAL A 46 -24.30 -7.29 18.81
CA VAL A 46 -24.23 -6.10 17.95
C VAL A 46 -23.88 -4.90 18.81
N PHE A 47 -22.68 -4.35 18.64
CA PHE A 47 -22.29 -3.09 19.26
C PHE A 47 -23.24 -1.94 18.84
N PRO A 48 -23.45 -0.93 19.69
CA PRO A 48 -24.17 0.28 19.31
C PRO A 48 -23.59 0.87 18.02
N ARG A 49 -24.43 1.05 17.00
CA ARG A 49 -24.04 1.60 15.71
C ARG A 49 -24.14 3.11 15.75
N VAL A 50 -23.04 3.79 15.48
CA VAL A 50 -22.95 5.25 15.52
C VAL A 50 -22.21 5.78 14.31
N ALA A 51 -22.57 6.99 13.89
CA ALA A 51 -21.88 7.72 12.84
C ALA A 51 -20.82 8.62 13.48
N LEU A 52 -19.56 8.17 13.55
CA LEU A 52 -18.46 8.99 14.03
C LEU A 52 -18.05 9.99 12.93
N SER A 53 -17.67 11.20 13.33
CA SER A 53 -17.19 12.23 12.39
C SER A 53 -15.67 12.35 12.36
N SER A 54 -14.99 11.84 13.38
CA SER A 54 -13.54 11.91 13.56
C SER A 54 -13.12 11.00 14.70
N VAL A 55 -11.91 10.44 14.64
CA VAL A 55 -11.35 9.70 15.77
C VAL A 55 -11.16 10.58 17.00
N LEU A 56 -11.06 11.90 16.88
CA LEU A 56 -10.83 12.81 18.01
C LEU A 56 -12.12 13.28 18.70
N VAL A 57 -13.30 12.96 18.15
CA VAL A 57 -14.58 13.50 18.62
C VAL A 57 -15.41 12.39 19.26
N ALA A 58 -15.64 12.48 20.57
CA ALA A 58 -16.46 11.50 21.29
C ALA A 58 -17.93 11.48 20.83
N ALA A 59 -18.48 12.64 20.44
CA ALA A 59 -19.83 12.73 19.91
C ALA A 59 -19.98 11.87 18.63
N PRO A 60 -21.15 11.24 18.40
CA PRO A 60 -22.42 11.41 19.12
C PRO A 60 -22.54 10.58 20.40
N VAL A 61 -21.52 9.81 20.79
CA VAL A 61 -21.56 8.96 21.97
C VAL A 61 -21.42 9.81 23.23
N VAL A 62 -22.32 9.63 24.18
CA VAL A 62 -22.35 10.38 25.45
C VAL A 62 -22.27 9.44 26.64
N ASN A 63 -21.75 9.95 27.76
CA ASN A 63 -21.81 9.24 29.03
C ASN A 63 -23.25 9.31 29.59
N PRO A 64 -23.92 8.18 29.86
CA PRO A 64 -25.27 8.17 30.43
C PRO A 64 -25.39 8.87 31.78
N ALA A 65 -24.30 8.89 32.58
CA ALA A 65 -24.25 9.60 33.85
C ALA A 65 -23.92 11.11 33.70
N GLY A 66 -23.78 11.60 32.47
CA GLY A 66 -23.27 12.93 32.16
C GLY A 66 -21.74 13.02 32.27
N GLY A 67 -21.18 14.17 31.88
CA GLY A 67 -19.73 14.41 31.92
C GLY A 67 -18.96 13.80 30.73
N THR A 68 -17.68 13.51 30.94
CA THR A 68 -16.79 12.96 29.90
C THR A 68 -17.14 11.51 29.57
N LEU A 69 -16.93 11.12 28.30
CA LEU A 69 -17.13 9.74 27.87
C LEU A 69 -16.15 8.80 28.61
N ALA A 70 -16.66 7.69 29.12
CA ALA A 70 -15.86 6.74 29.86
C ALA A 70 -14.85 6.00 28.94
N VAL A 71 -13.60 5.90 29.38
CA VAL A 71 -12.56 5.08 28.72
C VAL A 71 -13.05 3.64 28.61
N GLY A 72 -12.80 3.01 27.46
CA GLY A 72 -13.25 1.65 27.15
C GLY A 72 -14.66 1.59 26.54
N THR A 73 -15.37 2.72 26.42
CA THR A 73 -16.65 2.76 25.67
C THR A 73 -16.41 2.27 24.25
N THR A 74 -17.16 1.26 23.81
CA THR A 74 -16.94 0.58 22.52
C THR A 74 -18.20 0.63 21.67
N VAL A 75 -18.04 1.00 20.39
CA VAL A 75 -19.13 1.19 19.42
C VAL A 75 -18.73 0.65 18.05
N TYR A 76 -19.71 0.39 17.20
CA TYR A 76 -19.48 0.14 15.78
C TYR A 76 -19.71 1.44 15.01
N ASN A 77 -18.66 1.98 14.41
CA ASN A 77 -18.76 3.12 13.51
C ASN A 77 -19.34 2.67 12.16
N THR A 78 -20.31 3.43 11.64
CA THR A 78 -20.91 3.20 10.31
C THR A 78 -20.38 4.12 9.23
N GLU A 79 -19.69 5.21 9.59
CA GLU A 79 -19.26 6.22 8.64
C GLU A 79 -17.87 5.95 8.06
N LEU A 80 -17.68 6.42 6.83
CA LEU A 80 -16.37 6.57 6.21
C LEU A 80 -16.12 8.06 6.00
N THR A 81 -15.09 8.60 6.63
CA THR A 81 -14.66 9.99 6.39
C THR A 81 -13.38 10.01 5.55
N THR A 82 -13.18 11.10 4.82
CA THR A 82 -12.04 11.28 3.90
C THR A 82 -11.36 12.65 4.09
N ASN A 83 -11.36 13.13 5.33
CA ASN A 83 -10.85 14.44 5.75
C ASN A 83 -9.37 14.41 6.18
N GLY A 84 -8.71 13.25 6.12
CA GLY A 84 -7.27 13.09 6.39
C GLY A 84 -6.97 12.35 7.69
N ALA A 85 -6.10 12.93 8.53
CA ALA A 85 -5.42 12.18 9.60
C ALA A 85 -6.35 11.66 10.71
N ASN A 86 -7.55 12.22 10.82
CA ASN A 86 -8.50 11.86 11.87
C ASN A 86 -9.67 11.02 11.34
N ASP A 87 -9.49 10.41 10.17
CA ASP A 87 -10.56 9.70 9.51
C ASP A 87 -11.00 8.44 10.25
N VAL A 88 -12.31 8.21 10.19
CA VAL A 88 -12.94 6.98 10.62
C VAL A 88 -13.34 6.14 9.42
N SER A 89 -13.32 4.83 9.59
CA SER A 89 -13.82 3.85 8.63
C SER A 89 -14.82 2.94 9.33
N PRO A 90 -15.73 2.28 8.60
CA PRO A 90 -16.67 1.36 9.25
C PRO A 90 -15.93 0.25 10.02
N GLY A 91 -16.35 0.00 11.27
CA GLY A 91 -15.73 -1.01 12.13
C GLY A 91 -15.85 -0.68 13.62
N ILE A 92 -15.26 -1.54 14.46
CA ILE A 92 -15.31 -1.40 15.92
C ILE A 92 -14.27 -0.38 16.39
N TYR A 93 -14.69 0.51 17.30
CA TYR A 93 -13.83 1.49 17.95
C TYR A 93 -14.03 1.49 19.47
N SER A 94 -12.94 1.69 20.20
CA SER A 94 -12.96 1.87 21.66
C SER A 94 -12.34 3.22 22.02
N TRP A 95 -13.00 3.96 22.93
CA TRP A 95 -12.54 5.26 23.40
C TRP A 95 -11.38 5.12 24.39
N ASP A 96 -10.23 5.76 24.14
CA ASP A 96 -9.08 5.71 25.05
C ASP A 96 -9.07 6.84 26.10
N GLY A 97 -10.05 7.75 26.05
CA GLY A 97 -10.11 8.97 26.86
C GLY A 97 -9.86 10.25 26.07
N THR A 98 -9.21 10.13 24.91
CA THR A 98 -8.82 11.24 24.03
C THR A 98 -9.21 11.03 22.58
N LYS A 99 -9.21 9.78 22.09
CA LYS A 99 -9.58 9.41 20.74
C LYS A 99 -10.18 8.01 20.67
N TRP A 100 -10.89 7.77 19.58
CA TRP A 100 -11.38 6.46 19.16
C TRP A 100 -10.24 5.64 18.57
N ILE A 101 -9.97 4.48 19.17
CA ILE A 101 -8.98 3.52 18.70
C ILE A 101 -9.70 2.41 17.94
N THR A 102 -9.33 2.22 16.68
CA THR A 102 -9.83 1.11 15.87
C THR A 102 -9.45 -0.23 16.50
N GLN A 103 -10.42 -1.14 16.58
CA GLN A 103 -10.24 -2.53 17.05
C GLN A 103 -10.26 -3.53 15.87
N HIS A 104 -9.94 -3.06 14.67
CA HIS A 104 -9.80 -3.89 13.47
C HIS A 104 -8.57 -3.47 12.67
N LEU A 105 -8.00 -4.43 11.92
CA LEU A 105 -6.89 -4.16 11.01
C LEU A 105 -7.38 -3.28 9.85
N ARG A 106 -6.63 -2.23 9.55
CA ARG A 106 -6.80 -1.42 8.36
C ARG A 106 -5.68 -1.76 7.41
N GLU A 107 -6.02 -2.47 6.35
CA GLU A 107 -5.09 -2.92 5.33
C GLU A 107 -5.57 -2.44 3.97
N ASP A 108 -4.65 -1.89 3.19
CA ASP A 108 -4.86 -1.60 1.79
C ASP A 108 -3.56 -1.91 1.04
N TYR A 109 -3.68 -2.74 0.02
CA TYR A 109 -2.57 -3.21 -0.79
C TYR A 109 -3.01 -3.35 -2.23
N LYS A 110 -2.21 -2.80 -3.14
CA LYS A 110 -2.43 -2.97 -4.57
C LYS A 110 -1.09 -3.01 -5.31
N ARG A 111 -0.93 -4.05 -6.13
CA ARG A 111 0.19 -4.19 -7.07
C ARG A 111 -0.30 -4.02 -8.51
N TYR A 112 0.39 -3.17 -9.25
CA TYR A 112 0.27 -3.01 -10.69
C TYR A 112 1.53 -3.63 -11.32
N THR A 113 1.35 -4.40 -12.39
CA THR A 113 2.43 -5.17 -13.01
C THR A 113 2.41 -4.93 -14.50
N GLN A 114 3.59 -4.79 -15.09
CA GLN A 114 3.77 -4.71 -16.53
C GLN A 114 3.04 -5.87 -17.24
N THR A 115 2.27 -5.55 -18.28
CA THR A 115 1.41 -6.53 -18.96
C THR A 115 2.13 -7.34 -20.05
N ASN A 116 3.18 -6.78 -20.65
CA ASN A 116 4.01 -7.46 -21.64
C ASN A 116 5.43 -7.66 -21.08
N VAL A 117 5.80 -8.89 -20.75
CA VAL A 117 7.16 -9.24 -20.32
C VAL A 117 8.12 -9.17 -21.51
N CYS A 118 9.39 -8.88 -21.24
CA CYS A 118 10.42 -8.70 -22.27
C CYS A 118 10.04 -7.64 -23.34
N GLN A 119 9.43 -6.53 -22.91
CA GLN A 119 9.13 -5.41 -23.78
C GLN A 119 10.42 -4.85 -24.38
N ARG A 120 10.44 -4.61 -25.71
CA ARG A 120 11.59 -3.95 -26.36
C ARG A 120 11.55 -2.43 -26.13
N THR A 121 12.72 -1.84 -25.89
CA THR A 121 12.93 -0.40 -25.77
C THR A 121 14.09 0.04 -26.66
N THR A 122 13.99 1.22 -27.25
CA THR A 122 15.01 1.74 -28.18
C THR A 122 16.08 2.52 -27.45
N ILE A 123 17.32 2.44 -27.94
CA ILE A 123 18.39 3.34 -27.52
C ILE A 123 18.21 4.69 -28.23
N ARG A 124 18.07 5.77 -27.46
CA ARG A 124 17.77 7.13 -27.94
C ARG A 124 18.90 8.07 -27.56
N GLU A 125 20.04 8.01 -28.27
CA GLU A 125 21.16 8.96 -28.11
C GLU A 125 20.86 10.36 -28.69
N SER A 126 19.62 10.83 -28.58
CA SER A 126 19.23 12.16 -29.08
C SER A 126 19.70 13.30 -28.17
N THR A 127 20.03 13.00 -26.91
CA THR A 127 20.46 13.97 -25.89
C THR A 127 21.51 13.40 -24.95
N SER A 128 22.32 14.26 -24.33
CA SER A 128 23.42 13.86 -23.44
C SER A 128 22.98 13.23 -22.11
N ASN A 129 21.69 13.29 -21.77
CA ASN A 129 21.11 12.68 -20.58
C ASN A 129 19.81 11.98 -20.95
N PRO A 130 19.31 11.01 -20.16
CA PRO A 130 17.99 10.45 -20.40
C PRO A 130 16.93 11.56 -20.44
N ASN A 131 15.93 11.47 -21.33
CA ASN A 131 14.93 12.53 -21.49
C ASN A 131 13.52 12.04 -21.10
N PRO A 132 12.88 12.57 -20.04
CA PRO A 132 11.54 12.17 -19.62
C PRO A 132 10.43 12.58 -20.61
N ASN A 133 10.74 13.41 -21.62
CA ASN A 133 9.80 13.80 -22.68
C ASN A 133 9.93 12.96 -23.96
N ASP A 134 10.92 12.07 -24.04
CA ASP A 134 11.15 11.17 -25.17
C ASP A 134 11.32 9.74 -24.65
N VAL A 135 10.21 9.04 -24.43
CA VAL A 135 10.19 7.82 -23.62
C VAL A 135 9.46 6.68 -24.30
N ASP A 136 9.85 5.46 -23.94
CA ASP A 136 9.04 4.27 -24.13
C ASP A 136 8.18 4.05 -22.88
N VAL A 137 6.89 3.85 -23.09
CA VAL A 137 5.93 3.58 -22.01
C VAL A 137 6.04 2.13 -21.57
N VAL A 138 6.14 1.86 -20.27
CA VAL A 138 6.12 0.48 -19.75
C VAL A 138 4.70 -0.07 -19.85
N ALA A 139 4.52 -1.16 -20.61
CA ALA A 139 3.23 -1.69 -20.97
C ALA A 139 2.35 -2.00 -19.74
N GLY A 140 1.15 -1.44 -19.69
CA GLY A 140 0.19 -1.65 -18.59
C GLY A 140 0.49 -0.86 -17.32
N LEU A 141 1.44 0.07 -17.36
CA LEU A 141 1.76 0.99 -16.27
C LEU A 141 1.72 2.44 -16.77
N ASP A 142 0.69 2.79 -17.54
CA ASP A 142 0.49 4.13 -18.09
C ASP A 142 -0.89 4.67 -17.75
N ASN A 143 -0.92 5.87 -17.16
CA ASN A 143 -2.14 6.55 -16.71
C ASN A 143 -3.01 5.65 -15.81
N GLU A 144 -2.37 4.76 -15.05
CA GLU A 144 -3.04 3.89 -14.10
C GLU A 144 -3.47 4.70 -12.88
N VAL A 145 -4.59 4.29 -12.27
CA VAL A 145 -5.17 5.01 -11.13
C VAL A 145 -5.17 4.14 -9.90
N PHE A 146 -4.53 4.63 -8.83
CA PHE A 146 -4.66 4.08 -7.49
C PHE A 146 -5.65 4.94 -6.67
N ARG A 147 -6.61 4.28 -6.03
CA ARG A 147 -7.60 4.93 -5.17
C ARG A 147 -7.50 4.36 -3.74
N PRO A 148 -6.86 5.07 -2.79
CA PRO A 148 -6.62 4.59 -1.45
C PRO A 148 -7.93 4.31 -0.71
N LYS A 149 -8.00 3.19 0.00
CA LYS A 149 -9.14 2.85 0.88
C LYS A 149 -9.15 3.68 2.16
N TYR A 150 -7.96 4.01 2.66
CA TYR A 150 -7.77 4.77 3.91
C TYR A 150 -6.86 5.97 3.72
N SER A 151 -7.15 7.05 4.43
CA SER A 151 -6.22 8.18 4.55
C SER A 151 -5.05 7.78 5.44
N GLY A 152 -3.83 8.14 5.04
CA GLY A 152 -2.63 7.88 5.82
C GLY A 152 -1.38 7.71 4.96
N ARG A 153 -0.33 7.17 5.56
CA ARG A 153 0.96 6.99 4.90
C ARG A 153 0.97 5.68 4.10
N TYR A 154 1.34 5.77 2.83
CA TYR A 154 1.56 4.62 1.95
C TYR A 154 3.04 4.48 1.63
N ARG A 155 3.52 3.24 1.60
CA ARG A 155 4.74 2.85 0.90
C ARG A 155 4.38 2.62 -0.57
N ILE A 156 5.07 3.30 -1.47
CA ILE A 156 4.94 3.14 -2.92
C ILE A 156 6.27 2.62 -3.42
N GLU A 157 6.31 1.36 -3.82
CA GLU A 157 7.54 0.67 -4.23
C GLU A 157 7.51 0.46 -5.75
N VAL A 158 8.50 1.02 -6.44
CA VAL A 158 8.64 0.95 -7.89
C VAL A 158 9.83 0.05 -8.19
N GLY A 159 9.54 -1.15 -8.69
CA GLY A 159 10.54 -2.15 -9.09
C GLY A 159 10.68 -2.19 -10.61
N VAL A 160 11.89 -2.03 -11.11
CA VAL A 160 12.19 -1.99 -12.55
C VAL A 160 13.37 -2.90 -12.90
N ASN A 161 13.45 -3.30 -14.16
CA ASN A 161 14.64 -3.95 -14.69
C ASN A 161 14.85 -3.66 -16.18
N PHE A 162 16.12 -3.70 -16.58
CA PHE A 162 16.55 -3.40 -17.94
C PHE A 162 17.70 -4.32 -18.39
N SER A 163 17.64 -4.79 -19.64
CA SER A 163 18.72 -5.54 -20.32
C SER A 163 19.12 -4.84 -21.62
N ALA A 164 20.40 -4.87 -22.00
CA ALA A 164 20.95 -3.97 -23.02
C ALA A 164 20.70 -4.38 -24.48
N GLY A 165 20.26 -5.61 -24.77
CA GLY A 165 19.97 -6.06 -26.16
C GLY A 165 21.22 -6.59 -26.89
N GLU A 166 21.04 -7.16 -28.08
CA GLU A 166 22.11 -7.87 -28.80
C GLU A 166 23.21 -6.94 -29.34
N ILE A 167 24.47 -7.38 -29.20
CA ILE A 167 25.65 -6.76 -29.80
C ILE A 167 26.29 -7.72 -30.80
N ALA A 168 27.07 -7.19 -31.73
CA ALA A 168 27.91 -7.97 -32.63
C ALA A 168 29.39 -7.63 -32.40
N ASP A 169 30.29 -8.46 -32.94
CA ASP A 169 31.72 -8.14 -32.92
C ASP A 169 31.99 -6.80 -33.61
N PHE A 170 32.46 -5.84 -32.82
CA PHE A 170 32.72 -4.48 -33.29
C PHE A 170 34.19 -4.20 -33.55
N THR A 171 35.11 -5.15 -33.28
CA THR A 171 36.50 -5.10 -33.76
C THR A 171 36.84 -6.37 -34.54
N SER A 172 37.73 -6.24 -35.53
CA SER A 172 38.22 -7.38 -36.31
C SER A 172 39.36 -8.14 -35.64
N GLN A 173 39.78 -7.71 -34.45
CA GLN A 173 40.93 -8.25 -33.72
C GLN A 173 40.53 -8.89 -32.40
N ASP A 174 39.37 -8.56 -31.86
CA ASP A 174 38.86 -9.08 -30.60
C ASP A 174 37.66 -9.97 -30.87
N GLU A 175 37.82 -11.27 -30.64
CA GLU A 175 36.75 -12.29 -30.72
C GLU A 175 35.85 -12.27 -29.47
N ILE A 176 36.02 -11.26 -28.60
CA ILE A 176 35.20 -10.99 -27.42
C ILE A 176 34.85 -9.51 -27.41
N SER A 177 33.55 -9.23 -27.44
CA SER A 177 32.97 -7.90 -27.41
C SER A 177 32.13 -7.71 -26.16
N LEU A 178 32.23 -6.53 -25.54
CA LEU A 178 31.38 -6.12 -24.42
C LEU A 178 30.92 -4.69 -24.64
N ALA A 179 29.62 -4.44 -24.55
CA ALA A 179 29.04 -3.10 -24.60
C ALA A 179 28.15 -2.84 -23.39
N THR A 180 27.97 -1.56 -23.08
CA THR A 180 27.08 -1.11 -22.01
C THR A 180 25.99 -0.25 -22.62
N SER A 181 24.77 -0.39 -22.12
CA SER A 181 23.68 0.54 -22.40
C SER A 181 23.16 1.12 -21.09
N GLU A 182 22.92 2.43 -21.07
CA GLU A 182 22.54 3.18 -19.88
C GLU A 182 21.32 4.07 -20.15
N GLY A 183 20.59 4.38 -19.08
CA GLY A 183 19.39 5.19 -19.17
C GLY A 183 18.73 5.43 -17.82
N SER A 184 17.43 5.71 -17.86
CA SER A 184 16.61 5.85 -16.66
C SER A 184 15.17 5.42 -16.90
N PHE A 185 14.55 4.89 -15.86
CA PHE A 185 13.10 4.85 -15.74
C PHE A 185 12.60 6.13 -15.08
N PHE A 186 11.36 6.49 -15.41
CA PHE A 186 10.67 7.64 -14.86
C PHE A 186 9.34 7.20 -14.27
N PHE A 187 9.20 7.38 -12.96
CA PHE A 187 7.93 7.19 -12.27
C PHE A 187 7.27 8.55 -12.05
N GLU A 188 6.16 8.79 -12.75
CA GLU A 188 5.33 9.97 -12.56
C GLU A 188 4.13 9.61 -11.68
N MET A 189 3.76 10.50 -10.76
CA MET A 189 2.54 10.34 -9.97
C MET A 189 1.96 11.70 -9.58
N SER A 190 0.65 11.86 -9.78
CA SER A 190 -0.07 13.07 -9.40
C SER A 190 -1.38 12.77 -8.68
N GLY A 191 -1.74 13.65 -7.75
CA GLY A 191 -3.00 13.61 -7.02
C GLY A 191 -3.05 14.65 -5.90
N PRO A 192 -4.12 14.70 -5.09
CA PRO A 192 -4.22 15.68 -4.01
C PRO A 192 -3.02 15.64 -3.06
N GLY A 193 -2.26 16.73 -3.01
CA GLY A 193 -1.10 16.89 -2.14
C GLY A 193 0.14 16.07 -2.54
N VAL A 194 0.13 15.39 -3.69
CA VAL A 194 1.23 14.55 -4.18
C VAL A 194 1.57 14.94 -5.61
N SER A 195 2.85 15.23 -5.83
CA SER A 195 3.45 15.37 -7.16
C SER A 195 4.82 14.69 -7.16
N ILE A 196 5.04 13.81 -8.12
CA ILE A 196 6.32 13.24 -8.52
C ILE A 196 6.39 13.49 -10.02
N ASP A 197 7.26 14.42 -10.43
CA ASP A 197 7.32 14.94 -11.80
C ASP A 197 8.74 14.77 -12.36
N PRO A 198 8.98 13.73 -13.18
CA PRO A 198 10.28 13.48 -13.81
C PRO A 198 10.76 14.60 -14.73
N THR A 199 9.85 15.45 -15.23
CA THR A 199 10.18 16.57 -16.11
C THR A 199 10.71 17.79 -15.34
N SER A 200 10.61 17.78 -14.01
CA SER A 200 11.19 18.83 -13.15
C SER A 200 12.71 18.84 -13.24
N THR A 201 13.34 20.01 -13.04
CA THR A 201 14.72 20.32 -13.49
C THR A 201 15.86 19.63 -12.72
N SER A 202 15.63 18.48 -12.06
CA SER A 202 16.62 17.73 -11.30
C SER A 202 16.53 16.21 -11.54
N PHE A 203 17.68 15.61 -11.84
CA PHE A 203 17.90 14.16 -11.94
C PHE A 203 17.88 13.50 -10.55
N ASP A 204 16.71 13.46 -9.90
CA ASP A 204 16.54 13.00 -8.52
C ASP A 204 15.45 11.92 -8.44
N TYR A 205 15.72 10.86 -7.67
CA TYR A 205 14.74 9.83 -7.36
C TYR A 205 13.48 10.42 -6.73
N GLN A 206 13.58 11.53 -5.98
CA GLN A 206 12.40 12.22 -5.44
C GLN A 206 11.45 12.73 -6.52
N GLN A 207 11.99 13.01 -7.71
CA GLN A 207 11.26 13.43 -8.90
C GLN A 207 10.96 12.28 -9.85
N GLY A 208 11.18 11.03 -9.44
CA GLY A 208 10.80 9.87 -10.26
C GLY A 208 11.93 9.26 -11.08
N TRP A 209 13.16 9.76 -10.98
CA TRP A 209 14.29 9.24 -11.74
C TRP A 209 14.86 7.95 -11.12
N ILE A 210 15.01 6.92 -11.94
CA ILE A 210 15.58 5.63 -11.54
C ILE A 210 16.65 5.24 -12.56
N TYR A 211 17.91 5.44 -12.20
CA TYR A 211 19.04 5.09 -13.07
C TYR A 211 19.07 3.58 -13.37
N THR A 212 19.42 3.24 -14.61
CA THR A 212 19.63 1.86 -15.01
C THR A 212 20.79 1.74 -16.01
N HIS A 213 21.45 0.59 -16.01
CA HIS A 213 22.47 0.21 -16.97
C HIS A 213 22.43 -1.30 -17.15
N SER A 214 22.83 -1.83 -18.30
CA SER A 214 23.05 -3.26 -18.48
C SER A 214 24.19 -3.48 -19.48
N TYR A 215 24.76 -4.67 -19.47
CA TYR A 215 25.87 -5.07 -20.31
C TYR A 215 25.42 -6.18 -21.24
N SER A 216 25.98 -6.16 -22.44
CA SER A 216 25.88 -7.28 -23.37
C SER A 216 27.27 -7.78 -23.72
N THR A 217 27.39 -9.08 -23.93
CA THR A 217 28.63 -9.74 -24.33
C THR A 217 28.39 -10.62 -25.53
N PHE A 218 29.41 -10.69 -26.39
CA PHE A 218 29.47 -11.59 -27.53
C PHE A 218 30.87 -12.20 -27.58
N ASN A 219 30.96 -13.50 -27.75
CA ASN A 219 32.21 -14.25 -27.78
C ASN A 219 32.19 -15.26 -28.93
N SER A 220 32.96 -14.97 -29.97
CA SER A 220 33.14 -15.80 -31.16
C SER A 220 34.33 -16.77 -31.08
N ILE A 221 35.06 -16.80 -29.94
CA ILE A 221 36.12 -17.81 -29.68
C ILE A 221 35.51 -19.20 -29.49
N GLU A 222 34.32 -19.25 -28.89
CA GLU A 222 33.63 -20.48 -28.53
C GLU A 222 32.79 -21.04 -29.69
N SER A 223 32.44 -22.33 -29.64
CA SER A 223 31.59 -22.96 -30.66
C SER A 223 30.45 -23.76 -30.00
N PRO A 224 29.19 -23.30 -30.08
CA PRO A 224 28.72 -22.10 -30.78
C PRO A 224 29.21 -20.80 -30.10
N ASP A 225 29.13 -19.69 -30.83
CA ASP A 225 29.32 -18.34 -30.28
C ASP A 225 28.48 -18.19 -29.00
N LEU A 226 29.06 -17.60 -27.96
CA LEU A 226 28.37 -17.33 -26.72
C LEU A 226 27.93 -15.87 -26.69
N GLU A 227 26.66 -15.64 -26.42
CA GLU A 227 26.07 -14.32 -26.28
C GLU A 227 25.32 -14.19 -24.95
N ASP A 228 25.42 -13.01 -24.36
CA ASP A 228 24.57 -12.62 -23.22
C ASP A 228 24.08 -11.20 -23.48
N ASN A 229 22.79 -11.05 -23.69
CA ASN A 229 22.15 -9.79 -24.09
C ASN A 229 20.85 -9.50 -23.32
N THR A 230 20.52 -10.39 -22.39
CA THR A 230 19.27 -10.37 -21.60
C THR A 230 19.51 -10.36 -20.11
N VAL A 231 20.75 -10.20 -19.63
CA VAL A 231 21.02 -10.05 -18.20
C VAL A 231 20.47 -8.72 -17.69
N PRO A 232 19.47 -8.76 -16.79
CA PRO A 232 18.82 -7.55 -16.34
C PRO A 232 19.56 -6.92 -15.16
N HIS A 233 19.66 -5.59 -15.17
CA HIS A 233 19.92 -4.80 -13.97
C HIS A 233 18.60 -4.48 -13.28
N PHE A 234 18.50 -4.81 -11.99
CA PHE A 234 17.34 -4.52 -11.17
C PHE A 234 17.54 -3.26 -10.36
N ALA A 235 16.53 -2.39 -10.35
CA ALA A 235 16.49 -1.22 -9.48
C ALA A 235 15.16 -1.14 -8.75
N THR A 236 15.17 -0.54 -7.57
CA THR A 236 13.95 -0.29 -6.78
C THR A 236 14.04 1.05 -6.10
N VAL A 237 12.98 1.83 -6.20
CA VAL A 237 12.81 3.08 -5.45
C VAL A 237 11.54 3.01 -4.62
N VAL A 238 11.61 3.57 -3.41
CA VAL A 238 10.49 3.59 -2.47
C VAL A 238 10.14 5.02 -2.12
N TYR A 239 8.87 5.37 -2.28
CA TYR A 239 8.29 6.62 -1.82
C TYR A 239 7.42 6.38 -0.60
N TYR A 240 7.41 7.36 0.29
CA TYR A 240 6.47 7.42 1.38
C TYR A 240 5.61 8.68 1.22
N LYS A 241 4.35 8.50 0.82
CA LYS A 241 3.42 9.60 0.58
C LYS A 241 2.20 9.48 1.47
N TYR A 242 1.69 10.62 1.93
CA TYR A 242 0.41 10.67 2.60
C TYR A 242 -0.68 10.75 1.53
N LEU A 243 -1.57 9.77 1.48
CA LEU A 243 -2.66 9.70 0.51
C LEU A 243 -4.01 9.88 1.23
N LEU A 244 -4.97 10.47 0.54
CA LEU A 244 -6.33 10.70 1.04
C LEU A 244 -7.26 9.60 0.54
N ALA A 245 -8.05 9.02 1.44
CA ALA A 245 -9.04 8.00 1.11
C ALA A 245 -9.98 8.47 -0.01
N GLY A 246 -10.28 7.57 -0.94
CA GLY A 246 -11.26 7.78 -1.98
C GLY A 246 -10.88 8.82 -3.04
N ASN A 247 -9.67 9.37 -3.02
CA ASN A 247 -9.17 10.25 -4.07
C ASN A 247 -8.38 9.44 -5.11
N ASP A 248 -8.40 9.89 -6.34
CA ASP A 248 -7.66 9.24 -7.43
C ASP A 248 -6.23 9.78 -7.47
N TYR A 249 -5.27 8.87 -7.58
CA TYR A 249 -3.87 9.16 -7.81
C TYR A 249 -3.44 8.47 -9.10
N THR A 250 -3.15 9.26 -10.12
CA THR A 250 -2.74 8.77 -11.44
C THR A 250 -1.23 8.64 -11.48
N PHE A 251 -0.72 7.57 -12.10
CA PHE A 251 0.70 7.35 -12.25
C PHE A 251 1.05 6.68 -13.59
N SER A 252 2.29 6.90 -14.02
CA SER A 252 2.88 6.25 -15.19
C SER A 252 4.32 5.82 -14.89
N LEU A 253 4.75 4.74 -15.55
CA LEU A 253 6.13 4.30 -15.59
C LEU A 253 6.61 4.30 -17.04
N THR A 254 7.67 5.04 -17.29
CA THR A 254 8.28 5.14 -18.62
C THR A 254 9.79 4.93 -18.54
N ASN A 255 10.45 4.81 -19.68
CA ASN A 255 11.88 4.56 -19.78
C ASN A 255 12.50 5.34 -20.94
N ASN A 256 13.73 5.79 -20.76
CA ASN A 256 14.57 6.29 -21.84
C ASN A 256 15.99 5.73 -21.65
N ILE A 257 16.49 5.06 -22.67
CA ILE A 257 17.88 4.61 -22.79
C ILE A 257 18.58 5.58 -23.72
N ASN A 258 19.79 6.02 -23.39
CA ASN A 258 20.48 7.11 -24.10
C ASN A 258 21.98 6.86 -24.27
N THR A 259 22.43 5.61 -24.19
CA THR A 259 23.84 5.25 -24.37
C THR A 259 23.97 3.87 -24.99
N GLY A 260 24.96 3.72 -25.86
CA GLY A 260 25.42 2.46 -26.42
C GLY A 260 25.17 2.29 -27.91
N GLU A 261 24.48 3.21 -28.61
CA GLU A 261 23.85 2.96 -29.92
C GLU A 261 24.79 2.27 -30.92
N ASN A 262 26.05 2.73 -31.00
CA ASN A 262 27.04 2.30 -31.98
C ASN A 262 27.50 0.84 -31.83
N TYR A 263 27.19 0.21 -30.70
CA TYR A 263 27.65 -1.15 -30.37
C TYR A 263 26.54 -2.20 -30.42
N PHE A 264 25.27 -1.78 -30.50
CA PHE A 264 24.12 -2.69 -30.56
C PHE A 264 23.66 -2.92 -32.00
N VAL A 265 23.13 -4.11 -32.25
CA VAL A 265 22.60 -4.48 -33.57
C VAL A 265 21.53 -3.46 -34.00
N ASN A 266 21.63 -2.97 -35.23
CA ASN A 266 20.78 -1.90 -35.78
C ASN A 266 20.72 -0.62 -34.93
N GLY A 267 21.81 -0.25 -34.24
CA GLY A 267 21.85 0.95 -33.42
C GLY A 267 21.09 0.84 -32.10
N GLY A 268 20.53 -0.33 -31.77
CA GLY A 268 19.58 -0.48 -30.67
C GLY A 268 18.19 0.11 -30.96
N ASP A 269 17.91 0.51 -32.20
CA ASP A 269 16.64 1.12 -32.61
C ASP A 269 15.59 0.09 -33.02
N SER A 270 16.01 -1.10 -33.47
CA SER A 270 15.10 -2.11 -33.98
C SER A 270 15.64 -3.54 -33.90
N GLY A 271 14.72 -4.50 -33.79
CA GLY A 271 15.07 -5.92 -33.82
C GLY A 271 15.74 -6.36 -32.52
N THR A 272 16.79 -7.16 -32.65
CA THR A 272 17.41 -7.85 -31.50
C THR A 272 18.32 -6.96 -30.67
N GLY A 273 18.89 -5.90 -31.25
CA GLY A 273 19.70 -4.91 -30.53
C GLY A 273 18.90 -3.99 -29.60
N GLN A 274 17.57 -3.99 -29.69
CA GLN A 274 16.74 -3.25 -28.73
C GLN A 274 16.87 -3.85 -27.33
N GLY A 275 17.02 -2.99 -26.33
CA GLY A 275 17.02 -3.41 -24.93
C GLY A 275 15.67 -4.00 -24.51
N HIS A 276 15.65 -4.60 -23.32
CA HIS A 276 14.47 -5.29 -22.78
C HIS A 276 14.07 -4.70 -21.44
N ILE A 277 12.77 -4.47 -21.26
CA ILE A 277 12.14 -4.08 -20.00
C ILE A 277 11.29 -5.25 -19.52
N GLY A 278 11.48 -5.64 -18.26
CA GLY A 278 10.72 -6.74 -17.68
C GLY A 278 11.15 -8.11 -18.19
N HIS A 279 12.45 -8.30 -18.45
CA HIS A 279 13.00 -9.60 -18.81
C HIS A 279 13.03 -10.50 -17.57
N ASP A 280 12.50 -11.72 -17.68
CA ASP A 280 12.25 -12.71 -16.60
C ASP A 280 11.25 -12.29 -15.50
N GLN A 281 11.32 -11.04 -15.06
CA GLN A 281 10.45 -10.48 -14.04
C GLN A 281 9.83 -9.16 -14.54
N PRO A 282 8.50 -8.99 -14.50
CA PRO A 282 7.88 -7.74 -14.93
C PRO A 282 8.20 -6.59 -13.97
N CYS A 283 8.27 -5.36 -14.50
CA CYS A 283 8.24 -4.15 -13.68
C CYS A 283 6.93 -4.07 -12.88
N SER A 284 6.98 -3.47 -11.69
CA SER A 284 5.80 -3.34 -10.84
C SER A 284 5.79 -2.10 -9.96
N ILE A 285 4.59 -1.64 -9.63
CA ILE A 285 4.33 -0.55 -8.68
C ILE A 285 3.41 -1.09 -7.59
N GLU A 286 3.87 -1.02 -6.35
CA GLU A 286 3.15 -1.55 -5.18
C GLU A 286 2.79 -0.45 -4.20
N PHE A 287 1.51 -0.34 -3.88
CA PHE A 287 0.97 0.52 -2.84
C PHE A 287 0.69 -0.33 -1.60
N THR A 288 1.27 0.04 -0.46
CA THR A 288 1.00 -0.60 0.83
C THR A 288 0.65 0.45 1.88
N TYR A 289 -0.52 0.35 2.50
CA TYR A 289 -0.90 1.20 3.62
C TYR A 289 -0.07 0.87 4.88
N LEU A 290 0.48 1.90 5.53
CA LEU A 290 1.30 1.77 6.73
C LEU A 290 0.58 2.26 8.00
N GLY A 291 -0.58 2.89 7.86
CA GLY A 291 -1.26 3.55 8.97
C GLY A 291 -1.06 5.06 9.00
N LEU A 292 -1.42 5.64 10.15
CA LEU A 292 -1.27 7.05 10.50
C LEU A 292 -0.03 7.26 11.34
#